data_AF-A0A1I8BY10-F1
#
_entry.id   AF-A0A1I8BY10-F1
#
_cell.length_a   1.000
_cell.length_b   1.000
_cell.length_c   1.000
_cell.angle_alpha   90.00
_cell.angle_beta   90.00
_cell.angle_gamma   90.00
#
_symmetry.space_group_name_H-M   'P 1'
#
loop_
_entity.id
_entity.type
_entity.pdbx_description
1 polymer ?
#
loop_
_entity_poly.entity_id
_entity_poly.type
_entity_poly.pdbx_seq_one_letter_code
_entity_poly.pdbx_strand_id
1 'polypeptide(L)' 'MTRGEEFSFSSQSCDTFLSTASLSSYAFWMGYLMPQDRPIYYIPMITPVDTRQILPKRWIQLNNL' A
#
# COMPACT_ATOMS: atom_id res chain seq x y z
N MET A 1 11.72 11.56 -9.63
CA MET A 1 10.28 11.40 -9.84
C MET A 1 9.65 12.77 -9.76
N THR A 2 8.91 13.17 -10.79
CA THR A 2 8.09 14.37 -10.75
C THR A 2 6.82 14.10 -9.92
N ARG A 3 6.19 15.17 -9.42
CA ARG A 3 5.05 15.08 -8.50
C ARG A 3 3.90 14.33 -9.15
N GLY A 4 3.45 13.24 -8.53
CA GLY A 4 2.30 12.45 -9.01
C GLY A 4 2.66 11.23 -9.87
N GLU A 5 3.91 11.10 -10.34
CA GLU A 5 4.35 9.91 -11.09
C GLU A 5 4.19 8.62 -10.27
N GLU A 6 4.44 8.69 -8.96
CA GLU A 6 4.35 7.55 -8.05
C GLU A 6 2.92 6.98 -7.98
N PHE A 7 1.90 7.85 -7.97
CA PHE A 7 0.50 7.42 -7.97
C PHE A 7 0.12 6.77 -9.30
N SER A 8 0.48 7.40 -10.42
CA SER A 8 0.18 6.90 -11.76
C SER A 8 0.89 5.58 -12.04
N PHE A 9 2.15 5.45 -11.63
CA PHE A 9 2.91 4.23 -11.78
C PHE A 9 2.32 3.11 -10.92
N SER A 10 2.03 3.39 -9.65
CA SER A 10 1.53 2.36 -8.74
C SER A 10 0.15 1.85 -9.17
N SER A 11 -0.76 2.72 -9.62
CA SER A 11 -2.08 2.30 -10.09
C SER A 11 -2.06 1.51 -11.40
N GLN A 12 -1.07 1.73 -12.27
CA GLN A 12 -1.01 1.06 -13.58
C GLN A 12 -0.14 -0.19 -13.57
N SER A 13 0.96 -0.17 -12.82
CA SER A 13 2.05 -1.14 -12.94
C SER A 13 2.23 -2.05 -11.72
N CYS A 14 1.60 -1.75 -10.57
CA CYS A 14 1.74 -2.60 -9.37
C CYS A 14 0.50 -3.46 -9.16
N ASP A 15 0.67 -4.76 -8.93
CA ASP A 15 -0.41 -5.70 -8.61
C ASP A 15 -0.89 -5.59 -7.15
N THR A 16 -0.14 -4.88 -6.31
CA THR A 16 -0.36 -4.81 -4.87
C THR A 16 0.25 -3.52 -4.33
N PHE A 17 -0.39 -2.91 -3.34
CA PHE A 17 0.15 -1.75 -2.62
C PHE A 17 0.39 -2.05 -1.14
N LEU A 18 1.55 -1.62 -0.63
CA LEU A 18 1.98 -1.84 0.74
C LEU A 18 2.14 -0.48 1.44
N SER A 19 1.30 -0.21 2.43
CA SER A 19 1.33 1.03 3.21
C SER A 19 1.75 0.79 4.66
N THR A 20 2.71 1.58 5.14
CA THR A 20 3.07 1.66 6.56
C THR A 20 2.49 2.90 7.25
N ALA A 21 1.80 3.76 6.50
CA ALA A 21 1.31 5.07 6.96
C ALA A 21 -0.19 5.21 6.68
N SER A 22 -1.04 4.55 7.46
CA SER A 22 -2.51 4.51 7.30
C SER A 22 -3.15 5.89 7.32
N LEU A 23 -2.59 6.82 8.09
CA LEU A 23 -3.13 8.17 8.24
C LEU A 23 -2.51 9.18 7.25
N SER A 24 -1.66 8.72 6.33
CA SER A 24 -1.15 9.60 5.29
C SER A 24 -2.21 9.86 4.23
N SER A 25 -2.29 11.11 3.76
CA SER A 25 -3.10 11.46 2.59
C SER A 25 -2.66 10.67 1.34
N TYR A 26 -1.39 10.26 1.29
CA TYR A 26 -0.87 9.39 0.24
C TYR A 26 -1.54 8.00 0.24
N ALA A 27 -1.59 7.33 1.40
CA ALA A 27 -2.24 6.04 1.52
C ALA A 27 -3.74 6.10 1.20
N PHE A 28 -4.41 7.18 1.58
CA PHE A 28 -5.79 7.44 1.19
C PHE A 28 -5.96 7.48 -0.34
N TRP A 29 -5.14 8.28 -1.04
CA TRP A 29 -5.22 8.39 -2.50
C TRP A 29 -4.83 7.10 -3.21
N MET A 30 -3.87 6.34 -2.69
CA MET A 30 -3.56 5.01 -3.20
C MET A 30 -4.72 4.04 -3.02
N GLY A 31 -5.42 4.08 -1.88
CA GLY A 31 -6.66 3.33 -1.66
C GLY A 31 -7.77 3.69 -2.63
N TYR A 32 -7.89 4.97 -2.98
CA TYR A 32 -8.92 5.46 -3.89
C TYR A 32 -8.62 5.19 -5.37
N LEU A 33 -7.36 5.29 -5.78
CA LEU A 33 -6.93 5.19 -7.18
C LEU A 33 -6.52 3.77 -7.60
N MET A 34 -6.21 2.89 -6.65
CA MET A 34 -5.92 1.50 -6.97
C MET A 34 -7.18 0.80 -7.51
N PRO A 35 -7.03 -0.01 -8.57
CA PRO A 35 -8.07 -0.91 -9.03
C PRO A 35 -8.57 -1.83 -7.88
N GLN A 36 -9.88 -2.06 -7.80
CA GLN A 36 -10.52 -2.80 -6.69
C GLN A 36 -10.11 -4.27 -6.58
N ASP A 37 -9.56 -4.84 -7.65
CA ASP A 37 -9.04 -6.19 -7.74
C ASP A 37 -7.62 -6.33 -7.15
N ARG A 38 -6.97 -5.22 -6.81
CA ARG A 38 -5.60 -5.21 -6.30
C ARG A 38 -5.57 -5.09 -4.78
N PRO A 39 -4.96 -6.05 -4.07
CA PRO A 39 -4.92 -6.01 -2.62
C PRO A 39 -4.05 -4.85 -2.14
N ILE A 40 -4.56 -4.17 -1.11
CA ILE A 40 -3.82 -3.15 -0.37
C ILE A 40 -3.55 -3.69 1.02
N TYR A 41 -2.27 -3.75 1.38
CA TYR A 41 -1.83 -4.19 2.68
C TYR A 41 -1.43 -3.00 3.54
N TYR A 42 -1.81 -3.04 4.81
CA TYR A 42 -1.41 -2.06 5.82
C TYR A 42 -0.63 -2.70 6.98
N ILE A 43 0.45 -2.06 7.45
CA ILE A 43 1.11 -2.39 8.72
C ILE A 43 0.68 -1.38 9.81
N PRO A 44 0.01 -1.84 10.90
CA PRO A 44 -0.46 -0.97 11.98
C PRO A 44 0.59 -0.32 12.88
N MET A 45 1.87 -0.70 12.80
CA MET A 45 2.92 -0.16 13.67
C MET A 45 4.30 -0.14 13.01
N ILE A 46 5.11 0.86 13.40
CA ILE A 46 6.55 0.97 13.12
C ILE A 46 7.28 -0.16 13.87
N THR A 47 7.16 -1.39 13.39
CA THR A 47 8.05 -2.48 13.77
C THR A 47 9.14 -2.61 12.72
N PRO A 48 10.40 -2.86 13.11
CA PRO A 48 11.48 -3.07 12.13
C PRO A 48 11.07 -4.20 11.20
N VAL A 49 10.93 -3.86 9.91
CA VAL A 49 10.56 -4.81 8.86
C VAL A 49 11.76 -5.71 8.65
N ASP A 50 11.65 -6.98 9.04
CA ASP A 50 12.60 -8.01 8.63
C ASP A 50 12.38 -8.30 7.14
N THR A 51 13.26 -7.76 6.30
CA THR A 51 13.21 -7.89 4.83
C THR A 51 13.40 -9.33 4.33
N ARG A 52 13.68 -10.29 5.22
CA ARG A 52 13.79 -11.71 4.90
C ARG A 52 12.45 -12.46 4.90
N GLN A 53 11.37 -11.84 5.38
CA GLN A 53 10.02 -12.42 5.31
C GLN A 53 9.25 -11.84 4.13
N ILE A 54 8.78 -12.72 3.24
CA ILE A 54 8.07 -12.36 1.99
C ILE A 54 6.85 -11.49 2.28
N LEU A 55 6.14 -11.72 3.40
CA LEU A 55 5.12 -10.84 3.96
C LEU A 55 5.00 -11.14 5.49
N PRO A 56 5.28 -10.18 6.39
CA PRO A 56 4.95 -10.32 7.81
C PRO A 56 3.50 -10.76 8.04
N LYS A 57 3.25 -11.72 8.97
CA LYS A 57 1.89 -12.18 9.33
C LYS A 57 0.90 -11.08 9.78
N ARG A 58 1.37 -9.85 9.92
CA ARG A 58 0.63 -8.68 10.46
C ARG A 58 0.13 -7.71 9.39
N TRP A 59 0.41 -7.96 8.11
CA TRP A 59 -0.18 -7.18 7.03
C TRP A 59 -1.69 -7.45 6.97
N ILE A 60 -2.47 -6.42 7.24
CA ILE A 60 -3.93 -6.48 7.16
C ILE A 60 -4.31 -6.08 5.74
N GLN A 61 -4.96 -6.99 5.01
CA GLN A 61 -5.57 -6.65 3.74
C GLN A 61 -6.77 -5.75 4.02
N LEU A 62 -6.78 -4.56 3.41
CA LEU A 62 -7.98 -3.73 3.36
C LEU A 62 -8.93 -4.38 2.35
N ASN A 63 -9.91 -5.12 2.85
CA ASN A 63 -11.05 -5.54 2.04
C ASN A 63 -11.97 -4.33 1.90
N ASN A 64 -12.28 -3.97 0.65
CA ASN A 64 -13.04 -2.80 0.22
C ASN A 64 -14.03 -2.27 1.30
N LEU A 65 -13.84 -1.00 1.67
CA LEU A 65 -14.85 -0.18 2.35
C LEU A 65 -16.08 0.01 1.44
#